data_AF-A0A7S1PJE4-F1
#
_entry.id   AF-A0A7S1PJE4-F1
#
_cell.length_a   1.000
_cell.length_b   1.000
_cell.length_c   1.000
_cell.angle_alpha   90.00
_cell.angle_beta   90.00
_cell.angle_gamma   90.00
#
_symmetry.space_group_name_H-M   'P 1'
#
loop_
_entity.id
_entity.type
_entity.pdbx_description
1 polymer ?
#
loop_
_entity_poly.entity_id
_entity_poly.type
_entity_poly.pdbx_seq_one_letter_code
_entity_poly.pdbx_strand_id
1 'polypeptide(L)'
;GISPGYASKLIQYGWETITEALKHGGITGMMNRLDNPSKIKAFELAEELKTIMQPLYQKHQDDIITGVFSSTMMEDWDNNDVNLLKWRAETAETAFEKMPAGDMEISEQEYFDNAVLMVAMIKAGVELAFEEMVAVGMKPESAYYESLHETPLIANTIARKKLYEMNKVISDTAEYGCYLYTQACHPLLKDFMAKVDIDVIGTKYNKGGSGVDNQRLLAVNEAIMSHQVETVGKELRSYMTAMKQVGVGGQ
;
A
#
# COMPACT_ATOMS: atom_id res chain seq x y z
N GLY A 1 17.72 4.26 -14.03
CA GLY A 1 18.15 3.37 -15.14
C GLY A 1 17.01 2.60 -15.80
N ILE A 2 15.75 2.97 -15.57
CA ILE A 2 14.56 2.30 -16.12
C ILE A 2 13.90 3.25 -17.12
N SER A 3 13.33 2.73 -18.22
CA SER A 3 12.66 3.59 -19.20
C SER A 3 11.41 4.24 -18.57
N PRO A 4 11.12 5.52 -18.84
CA PRO A 4 9.99 6.20 -18.21
C PRO A 4 8.63 5.54 -18.46
N GLY A 5 8.39 5.03 -19.69
CA GLY A 5 7.15 4.34 -20.04
C GLY A 5 6.99 3.01 -19.28
N TYR A 6 8.07 2.25 -19.10
CA TYR A 6 8.05 1.03 -18.30
C TYR A 6 7.80 1.35 -16.82
N ALA A 7 8.51 2.33 -16.26
CA ALA A 7 8.32 2.75 -14.87
C ALA A 7 6.88 3.22 -14.62
N SER A 8 6.31 4.01 -15.54
CA SER A 8 4.91 4.44 -15.44
C SER A 8 3.94 3.26 -15.45
N LYS A 9 4.13 2.29 -16.36
CA LYS A 9 3.30 1.08 -16.42
C LYS A 9 3.46 0.21 -15.16
N LEU A 10 4.69 0.00 -14.71
CA LEU A 10 5.00 -0.81 -13.53
C LEU A 10 4.29 -0.25 -12.29
N ILE A 11 4.36 1.06 -12.06
CA ILE A 11 3.71 1.68 -10.90
C ILE A 11 2.19 1.73 -11.09
N GLN A 12 1.69 2.12 -12.27
CA GLN A 12 0.25 2.27 -12.49
C GLN A 12 -0.53 0.97 -12.25
N TYR A 13 -0.04 -0.16 -12.77
CA TYR A 13 -0.73 -1.45 -12.69
C TYR A 13 -0.18 -2.39 -11.62
N GLY A 14 1.00 -2.11 -11.07
CA GLY A 14 1.63 -2.95 -10.05
C GLY A 14 0.85 -2.97 -8.75
N TRP A 15 0.28 -1.83 -8.33
CA TRP A 15 -0.55 -1.79 -7.12
C TRP A 15 -1.74 -2.73 -7.23
N GLU A 16 -2.50 -2.66 -8.32
CA GLU A 16 -3.67 -3.54 -8.57
C GLU A 16 -3.25 -5.01 -8.61
N THR A 17 -2.19 -5.33 -9.37
CA THR A 17 -1.72 -6.71 -9.53
C THR A 17 -1.27 -7.32 -8.19
N ILE A 18 -0.48 -6.58 -7.41
CA ILE A 18 0.03 -7.04 -6.13
C ILE A 18 -1.10 -7.16 -5.09
N THR A 19 -2.00 -6.17 -5.05
CA THR A 19 -3.09 -6.13 -4.08
C THR A 19 -4.23 -7.11 -4.40
N GLU A 20 -4.33 -7.62 -5.64
CA GLU A 20 -5.24 -8.74 -5.91
C GLU A 20 -4.81 -10.00 -5.13
N ALA A 21 -3.51 -10.25 -4.95
CA ALA A 21 -3.04 -11.32 -4.05
C ALA A 21 -3.33 -11.01 -2.57
N LEU A 22 -3.22 -9.72 -2.18
CA LEU A 22 -3.58 -9.25 -0.83
C LEU A 22 -5.06 -9.50 -0.50
N LYS A 23 -5.95 -9.21 -1.46
CA LYS A 23 -7.40 -9.41 -1.33
C LYS A 23 -7.78 -10.86 -1.01
N HIS A 24 -7.17 -11.82 -1.70
CA HIS A 24 -7.50 -13.24 -1.53
C HIS A 24 -6.79 -13.87 -0.34
N GLY A 25 -5.51 -13.53 -0.14
CA GLY A 25 -4.63 -14.25 0.80
C GLY A 25 -4.07 -13.42 1.94
N GLY A 26 -4.44 -12.15 2.07
CA GLY A 26 -3.80 -11.22 3.01
C GLY A 26 -2.36 -10.92 2.62
N ILE A 27 -1.62 -10.28 3.54
CA ILE A 27 -0.19 -10.01 3.40
C ILE A 27 0.57 -11.33 3.19
N THR A 28 0.16 -12.41 3.86
CA THR A 28 0.74 -13.74 3.67
C THR A 28 0.64 -14.20 2.22
N GLY A 29 -0.55 -14.13 1.62
CA GLY A 29 -0.76 -14.50 0.22
C GLY A 29 0.04 -13.64 -0.76
N MET A 30 0.06 -12.33 -0.53
CA MET A 30 0.86 -11.38 -1.30
C MET A 30 2.37 -11.69 -1.23
N MET A 31 2.91 -11.86 -0.02
CA MET A 31 4.33 -12.16 0.20
C MET A 31 4.73 -13.53 -0.36
N ASN A 32 3.80 -14.51 -0.38
CA ASN A 32 4.04 -15.84 -0.94
C ASN A 32 4.16 -15.87 -2.47
N ARG A 33 3.85 -14.77 -3.16
CA ARG A 33 4.09 -14.63 -4.60
C ARG A 33 5.54 -14.31 -4.94
N LEU A 34 6.34 -13.86 -3.97
CA LEU A 34 7.77 -13.63 -4.13
C LEU A 34 8.56 -14.92 -3.94
N ASP A 35 9.70 -15.04 -4.65
CA ASP A 35 10.69 -16.05 -4.30
C ASP A 35 11.31 -15.80 -2.92
N ASN A 36 11.93 -16.82 -2.32
CA ASN A 36 12.40 -16.74 -0.94
C ASN A 36 13.39 -15.57 -0.69
N PRO A 37 14.43 -15.35 -1.52
CA PRO A 37 15.29 -14.18 -1.35
C PRO A 37 14.52 -12.85 -1.42
N SER A 38 13.63 -12.70 -2.39
CA SER A 38 12.85 -11.47 -2.57
C SER A 38 11.83 -11.26 -1.44
N LYS A 39 11.26 -12.33 -0.89
CA LYS A 39 10.37 -12.29 0.28
C LYS A 39 11.11 -11.77 1.51
N ILE A 40 12.31 -12.31 1.78
CA ILE A 40 13.14 -11.84 2.91
C ILE A 40 13.49 -10.37 2.72
N LYS A 41 13.88 -9.97 1.49
CA LYS A 41 14.20 -8.57 1.19
C LYS A 41 12.98 -7.65 1.34
N ALA A 42 11.81 -8.04 0.85
CA ALA A 42 10.56 -7.29 1.02
C ALA A 42 10.20 -7.13 2.50
N PHE A 43 10.39 -8.19 3.30
CA PHE A 43 10.17 -8.15 4.74
C PHE A 43 11.11 -7.14 5.41
N GLU A 44 12.41 -7.20 5.12
CA GLU A 44 13.40 -6.28 5.71
C GLU A 44 13.14 -4.82 5.34
N LEU A 45 12.80 -4.56 4.08
CA LEU A 45 12.41 -3.21 3.62
C LEU A 45 11.14 -2.74 4.34
N ALA A 46 10.16 -3.63 4.54
CA ALA A 46 8.94 -3.29 5.26
C ALA A 46 9.23 -2.91 6.71
N GLU A 47 10.09 -3.66 7.42
CA GLU A 47 10.44 -3.33 8.81
C GLU A 47 11.20 -1.98 8.93
N GLU A 48 12.09 -1.68 7.98
CA GLU A 48 12.75 -0.36 7.92
C GLU A 48 11.73 0.76 7.64
N LEU A 49 10.84 0.56 6.66
CA LEU A 49 9.75 1.49 6.34
C LEU A 49 8.83 1.72 7.55
N LYS A 50 8.45 0.65 8.27
CA LYS A 50 7.64 0.77 9.49
C LYS A 50 8.33 1.64 10.52
N THR A 51 9.62 1.40 10.76
CA THR A 51 10.42 2.20 11.71
C THR A 51 10.45 3.68 11.33
N ILE A 52 10.61 3.99 10.04
CA ILE A 52 10.70 5.38 9.55
C ILE A 52 9.33 6.07 9.61
N MET A 53 8.27 5.39 9.17
CA MET A 53 6.95 5.99 9.00
C MET A 53 6.08 5.97 10.25
N GLN A 54 6.38 5.14 11.25
CA GLN A 54 5.56 4.99 12.45
C GLN A 54 5.22 6.33 13.14
N PRO A 55 6.18 7.26 13.38
CA PRO A 55 5.84 8.54 14.00
C PRO A 55 4.86 9.38 13.19
N LEU A 56 4.88 9.24 11.85
CA LEU A 56 3.93 9.94 10.98
C LEU A 56 2.54 9.32 11.07
N TYR A 57 2.42 7.99 11.07
CA TYR A 57 1.13 7.31 11.26
C TYR A 57 0.51 7.64 12.62
N GLN A 58 1.32 7.61 13.69
CA GLN A 58 0.90 8.03 15.03
C GLN A 58 0.37 9.45 15.04
N LYS A 59 1.13 10.39 14.48
CA LYS A 59 0.70 11.79 14.37
C LYS A 59 -0.64 11.92 13.64
N HIS A 60 -0.81 11.22 12.51
CA HIS A 60 -2.07 11.27 11.77
C HIS A 60 -3.24 10.72 12.59
N GLN A 61 -3.05 9.61 13.29
CA GLN A 61 -4.08 9.03 14.14
C GLN A 61 -4.42 9.95 15.32
N ASP A 62 -3.41 10.56 15.94
CA ASP A 62 -3.57 11.55 17.01
C ASP A 62 -4.36 12.77 16.52
N ASP A 63 -4.01 13.33 15.36
CA ASP A 63 -4.70 14.47 14.77
C ASP A 63 -6.17 14.15 14.44
N ILE A 64 -6.45 12.91 14.00
CA ILE A 64 -7.81 12.43 13.75
C ILE A 64 -8.61 12.36 15.06
N ILE A 65 -8.05 11.73 16.10
CA ILE A 65 -8.75 11.52 17.38
C ILE A 65 -8.94 12.82 18.16
N THR A 66 -7.96 13.71 18.12
CA THR A 66 -8.03 15.02 18.78
C THR A 66 -8.88 16.04 18.02
N GLY A 67 -9.26 15.73 16.78
CA GLY A 67 -10.06 16.61 15.91
C GLY A 67 -9.24 17.68 15.18
N VAL A 68 -7.91 17.70 15.36
CA VAL A 68 -7.01 18.63 14.65
C VAL A 68 -7.12 18.43 13.14
N PHE A 69 -7.17 17.18 12.67
CA PHE A 69 -7.33 16.87 11.24
C PHE A 69 -8.60 17.51 10.66
N SER A 70 -9.75 17.27 11.30
CA SER A 70 -11.02 17.75 10.80
C SER A 70 -11.15 19.27 10.91
N SER A 71 -10.66 19.88 12.00
CA SER A 71 -10.67 21.34 12.13
C SER A 71 -9.82 22.02 11.07
N THR A 72 -8.59 21.54 10.83
CA THR A 72 -7.70 22.12 9.82
C THR A 72 -8.24 21.95 8.40
N MET A 73 -8.87 20.81 8.10
CA MET A 73 -9.54 20.61 6.81
C MET A 73 -10.72 21.57 6.63
N MET A 74 -11.57 21.72 7.65
CA MET A 74 -12.71 22.63 7.59
C MET A 74 -12.29 24.10 7.46
N GLU A 75 -11.17 24.49 8.05
CA GLU A 75 -10.57 25.81 7.82
C GLU A 75 -10.18 26.03 6.34
N ASP A 76 -9.71 24.99 5.65
CA ASP A 76 -9.43 25.08 4.21
C ASP A 76 -10.71 25.17 3.38
N TRP A 77 -11.76 24.44 3.76
CA TRP A 77 -13.08 24.53 3.13
C TRP A 77 -13.68 25.94 3.24
N ASP A 78 -13.63 26.54 4.44
CA ASP A 78 -14.06 27.92 4.67
C ASP A 78 -13.22 28.94 3.87
N ASN A 79 -12.01 28.55 3.47
CA ASN A 79 -11.12 29.33 2.61
C ASN A 79 -11.23 28.97 1.13
N ASN A 80 -12.31 28.31 0.69
CA ASN A 80 -12.55 27.88 -0.70
C ASN A 80 -11.53 26.85 -1.22
N ASP A 81 -11.18 25.87 -0.38
CA ASP A 81 -10.38 24.70 -0.75
C ASP A 81 -8.99 25.05 -1.29
N VAL A 82 -8.39 26.15 -0.84
CA VAL A 82 -7.14 26.68 -1.40
C VAL A 82 -6.02 25.65 -1.35
N ASN A 83 -5.85 24.95 -0.22
CA ASN A 83 -4.81 23.93 -0.12
C ASN A 83 -5.15 22.68 -0.93
N LEU A 84 -6.39 22.19 -0.83
CA LEU A 84 -6.84 21.02 -1.60
C LEU A 84 -6.61 21.22 -3.11
N LEU A 85 -7.10 22.34 -3.66
CA LEU A 85 -6.99 22.65 -5.08
C LEU A 85 -5.55 22.87 -5.52
N LYS A 86 -4.73 23.49 -4.67
CA LYS A 86 -3.30 23.64 -4.91
C LYS A 86 -2.60 22.29 -5.01
N TRP A 87 -2.79 21.41 -4.02
CA TRP A 87 -2.13 20.09 -4.01
C TRP A 87 -2.63 19.19 -5.14
N ARG A 88 -3.92 19.29 -5.51
CA ARG A 88 -4.49 18.63 -6.69
C ARG A 88 -3.80 19.09 -7.97
N ALA A 89 -3.60 20.41 -8.13
CA ALA A 89 -2.88 20.97 -9.28
C ALA A 89 -1.41 20.54 -9.31
N GLU A 90 -0.71 20.57 -8.17
CA GLU A 90 0.68 20.11 -8.06
C GLU A 90 0.82 18.61 -8.40
N THR A 91 -0.14 17.78 -7.96
CA THR A 91 -0.18 16.34 -8.26
C THR A 91 -0.34 16.07 -9.75
N ALA A 92 -1.22 16.83 -10.43
CA ALA A 92 -1.42 16.74 -11.88
C ALA A 92 -0.16 17.05 -12.69
N GLU A 93 0.76 17.82 -12.11
CA GLU A 93 2.01 18.24 -12.75
C GLU A 93 3.17 17.25 -12.54
N THR A 94 2.99 16.23 -11.69
CA THR A 94 4.04 15.25 -11.40
C THR A 94 4.43 14.43 -12.64
N ALA A 95 5.69 13.97 -12.64
CA ALA A 95 6.21 13.15 -13.73
C ALA A 95 5.42 11.84 -13.90
N PHE A 96 5.01 11.21 -12.80
CA PHE A 96 4.20 9.99 -12.87
C PHE A 96 2.85 10.26 -13.54
N GLU A 97 2.15 11.32 -13.16
CA GLU A 97 0.82 11.63 -13.71
C GLU A 97 0.91 11.90 -15.22
N LYS A 98 1.91 12.66 -15.65
CA LYS A 98 2.12 13.03 -17.06
C LYS A 98 2.72 11.94 -17.94
N MET A 99 3.46 10.98 -17.39
CA MET A 99 4.17 9.97 -18.17
C MET A 99 3.23 8.85 -18.63
N PRO A 100 2.89 8.70 -19.93
CA PRO A 100 2.02 7.60 -20.36
C PRO A 100 2.61 6.24 -19.99
N ALA A 101 1.74 5.28 -19.64
CA ALA A 101 2.16 3.89 -19.48
C ALA A 101 2.64 3.35 -20.84
N GLY A 102 3.75 2.62 -20.83
CA GLY A 102 4.28 2.00 -22.04
C GLY A 102 3.35 0.93 -22.63
N ASP A 103 3.60 0.57 -23.89
CA ASP A 103 2.84 -0.43 -24.64
C ASP A 103 3.35 -1.87 -24.43
N MET A 104 4.53 -2.05 -23.82
CA MET A 104 5.10 -3.37 -23.53
C MET A 104 4.20 -4.22 -22.63
N GLU A 105 4.15 -5.53 -22.85
CA GLU A 105 3.51 -6.43 -21.88
C GLU A 105 4.40 -6.60 -20.65
N ILE A 106 3.77 -6.56 -19.48
CA ILE A 106 4.39 -6.90 -18.18
C ILE A 106 3.56 -8.06 -17.65
N SER A 107 4.19 -9.22 -17.46
CA SER A 107 3.48 -10.39 -16.93
C SER A 107 3.07 -10.16 -15.47
N GLU A 108 2.04 -10.86 -15.01
CA GLU A 108 1.58 -10.76 -13.62
C GLU A 108 2.72 -10.97 -12.61
N GLN A 109 3.55 -12.00 -12.83
CA GLN A 109 4.68 -12.29 -11.93
C GLN A 109 5.78 -11.24 -12.02
N GLU A 110 5.95 -10.57 -13.16
CA GLU A 110 6.95 -9.51 -13.31
C GLU A 110 6.63 -8.30 -12.42
N TYR A 111 5.36 -7.99 -12.16
CA TYR A 111 5.00 -6.96 -11.17
C TYR A 111 5.47 -7.31 -9.75
N PHE A 112 5.45 -8.59 -9.36
CA PHE A 112 6.00 -9.02 -8.07
C PHE A 112 7.53 -9.00 -8.09
N ASP A 113 8.13 -9.59 -9.11
CA ASP A 113 9.58 -9.78 -9.21
C ASP A 113 10.33 -8.44 -9.35
N ASN A 114 9.79 -7.50 -10.12
CA ASN A 114 10.42 -6.21 -10.40
C ASN A 114 9.96 -5.10 -9.46
N ALA A 115 9.02 -5.34 -8.54
CA ALA A 115 8.54 -4.33 -7.61
C ALA A 115 8.46 -4.82 -6.15
N VAL A 116 9.53 -5.48 -5.70
CA VAL A 116 9.72 -5.92 -4.30
C VAL A 116 9.47 -4.78 -3.30
N LEU A 117 9.88 -3.54 -3.65
CA LEU A 117 9.63 -2.37 -2.81
C LEU A 117 8.14 -2.01 -2.70
N MET A 118 7.33 -2.18 -3.76
CA MET A 118 5.89 -1.93 -3.69
C MET A 118 5.20 -2.95 -2.77
N VAL A 119 5.62 -4.22 -2.82
CA VAL A 119 5.16 -5.25 -1.88
C VAL A 119 5.50 -4.88 -0.43
N ALA A 120 6.73 -4.39 -0.19
CA ALA A 120 7.17 -3.94 1.13
C ALA A 120 6.38 -2.72 1.62
N MET A 121 6.10 -1.75 0.75
CA MET A 121 5.29 -0.57 1.07
C MET A 121 3.86 -0.93 1.43
N ILE A 122 3.23 -1.86 0.70
CA ILE A 122 1.88 -2.36 1.03
C ILE A 122 1.89 -3.03 2.40
N LYS A 123 2.84 -3.94 2.68
CA LYS A 123 2.96 -4.58 4.00
C LYS A 123 3.10 -3.52 5.09
N ALA A 124 4.09 -2.64 4.99
CA ALA A 124 4.40 -1.65 6.02
C ALA A 124 3.23 -0.70 6.26
N GLY A 125 2.61 -0.18 5.19
CA GLY A 125 1.52 0.79 5.30
C GLY A 125 0.23 0.18 5.87
N VAL A 126 -0.12 -1.04 5.45
CA VAL A 126 -1.30 -1.75 5.98
C VAL A 126 -1.10 -2.11 7.46
N GLU A 127 0.08 -2.63 7.82
CA GLU A 127 0.37 -2.97 9.20
C GLU A 127 0.38 -1.74 10.11
N LEU A 128 1.05 -0.65 9.71
CA LEU A 128 1.06 0.59 10.51
C LEU A 128 -0.33 1.19 10.66
N ALA A 129 -1.12 1.27 9.57
CA ALA A 129 -2.49 1.77 9.67
C ALA A 129 -3.32 0.94 10.66
N PHE A 130 -3.22 -0.39 10.55
CA PHE A 130 -3.92 -1.31 11.44
C PHE A 130 -3.46 -1.15 12.91
N GLU A 131 -2.15 -1.16 13.15
CA GLU A 131 -1.55 -1.06 14.48
C GLU A 131 -1.96 0.23 15.18
N GLU A 132 -1.84 1.38 14.51
CA GLU A 132 -2.13 2.68 15.11
C GLU A 132 -3.64 2.90 15.33
N MET A 133 -4.50 2.40 14.42
CA MET A 133 -5.95 2.40 14.65
C MET A 133 -6.33 1.56 15.89
N VAL A 134 -5.75 0.36 16.04
CA VAL A 134 -6.00 -0.49 17.21
C VAL A 134 -5.43 0.14 18.48
N ALA A 135 -4.27 0.78 18.42
CA ALA A 135 -3.63 1.44 19.56
C ALA A 135 -4.50 2.53 20.18
N VAL A 136 -5.29 3.26 19.37
CA VAL A 136 -6.25 4.26 19.87
C VAL A 136 -7.63 3.69 20.23
N GLY A 137 -7.76 2.36 20.27
CA GLY A 137 -8.96 1.66 20.75
C GLY A 137 -9.96 1.25 19.67
N MET A 138 -9.60 1.34 18.38
CA MET A 138 -10.43 0.77 17.32
C MET A 138 -10.45 -0.76 17.43
N LYS A 139 -11.60 -1.38 17.14
CA LYS A 139 -11.70 -2.83 17.08
C LYS A 139 -10.82 -3.38 15.95
N PRO A 140 -10.09 -4.48 16.15
CA PRO A 140 -9.26 -5.09 15.11
C PRO A 140 -10.01 -5.40 13.82
N GLU A 141 -11.29 -5.81 13.90
CA GLU A 141 -12.12 -6.07 12.72
C GLU A 141 -12.39 -4.79 11.93
N SER A 142 -12.68 -3.68 12.61
CA SER A 142 -12.85 -2.37 11.98
C SER A 142 -11.54 -1.90 11.35
N ALA A 143 -10.43 -1.97 12.09
CA ALA A 143 -9.12 -1.60 11.57
C ALA A 143 -8.74 -2.43 10.32
N TYR A 144 -9.11 -3.72 10.26
CA TYR A 144 -8.92 -4.55 9.08
C TYR A 144 -9.72 -4.06 7.86
N TYR A 145 -10.99 -3.71 8.06
CA TYR A 145 -11.84 -3.18 6.99
C TYR A 145 -11.31 -1.85 6.46
N GLU A 146 -10.93 -0.93 7.34
CA GLU A 146 -10.43 0.42 7.03
C GLU A 146 -8.95 0.44 6.56
N SER A 147 -8.30 -0.72 6.43
CA SER A 147 -6.91 -0.82 5.93
C SER A 147 -6.78 -1.86 4.81
N LEU A 148 -6.53 -3.12 5.16
CA LEU A 148 -6.23 -4.19 4.21
C LEU A 148 -7.39 -4.42 3.25
N HIS A 149 -8.63 -4.44 3.74
CA HIS A 149 -9.78 -4.82 2.93
C HIS A 149 -10.06 -3.87 1.76
N GLU A 150 -9.91 -2.56 1.96
CA GLU A 150 -10.20 -1.54 0.95
C GLU A 150 -9.02 -1.24 0.03
N THR A 151 -7.79 -1.55 0.46
CA THR A 151 -6.56 -1.28 -0.32
C THR A 151 -6.66 -1.76 -1.78
N PRO A 152 -7.15 -2.98 -2.10
CA PRO A 152 -7.30 -3.43 -3.49
C PRO A 152 -8.30 -2.58 -4.31
N LEU A 153 -9.36 -2.06 -3.69
CA LEU A 153 -10.34 -1.23 -4.39
C LEU A 153 -9.73 0.12 -4.79
N ILE A 154 -8.95 0.72 -3.91
CA ILE A 154 -8.20 1.95 -4.20
C ILE A 154 -7.14 1.70 -5.29
N ALA A 155 -6.44 0.57 -5.23
CA ALA A 155 -5.45 0.21 -6.25
C ALA A 155 -6.04 0.13 -7.68
N ASN A 156 -7.28 -0.36 -7.83
CA ASN A 156 -7.99 -0.39 -9.12
C ASN A 156 -8.23 1.02 -9.71
N THR A 157 -8.40 2.04 -8.86
CA THR A 157 -8.58 3.43 -9.32
C THR A 157 -7.28 3.97 -9.94
N ILE A 158 -6.13 3.66 -9.32
CA ILE A 158 -4.80 4.01 -9.83
C ILE A 158 -4.53 3.27 -11.14
N ALA A 159 -4.85 1.98 -11.23
CA ALA A 159 -4.70 1.22 -12.46
C ALA A 159 -5.51 1.83 -13.61
N ARG A 160 -6.75 2.26 -13.33
CA ARG A 160 -7.63 2.86 -14.35
C ARG A 160 -7.06 4.15 -14.90
N LYS A 161 -6.70 5.12 -14.05
CA LYS A 161 -6.34 6.49 -14.46
C LYS A 161 -5.46 7.23 -13.41
N LYS A 162 -4.49 6.51 -12.85
CA LYS A 162 -3.46 7.03 -11.94
C LYS A 162 -4.02 7.79 -10.73
N LEU A 163 -3.24 8.73 -10.20
CA LEU A 163 -3.62 9.48 -9.00
C LEU A 163 -4.79 10.41 -9.28
N TYR A 164 -4.97 10.88 -10.52
CA TYR A 164 -6.15 11.66 -10.91
C TYR A 164 -7.46 10.92 -10.60
N GLU A 165 -7.60 9.67 -11.04
CA GLU A 165 -8.84 8.92 -10.81
C GLU A 165 -9.01 8.53 -9.35
N MET A 166 -7.93 8.15 -8.67
CA MET A 166 -7.97 7.89 -7.22
C MET A 166 -8.55 9.10 -6.47
N ASN A 167 -7.93 10.27 -6.64
CA ASN A 167 -8.33 11.49 -5.96
C ASN A 167 -9.73 11.99 -6.37
N LYS A 168 -10.14 11.72 -7.61
CA LYS A 168 -11.49 12.06 -8.09
C LYS A 168 -12.58 11.12 -7.55
N VAL A 169 -12.26 9.86 -7.28
CA VAL A 169 -13.24 8.84 -6.85
C VAL A 169 -13.50 8.90 -5.36
N ILE A 170 -12.49 9.24 -4.56
CA ILE A 170 -12.62 9.41 -3.11
C ILE A 170 -13.28 10.74 -2.75
N SER A 171 -13.70 10.90 -1.50
CA SER A 171 -14.28 12.17 -1.02
C SER A 171 -13.22 13.26 -0.86
N ASP A 172 -13.62 14.53 -0.84
CA ASP A 172 -12.70 15.66 -0.59
C ASP A 172 -11.96 15.50 0.76
N THR A 173 -12.60 14.91 1.78
CA THR A 173 -11.94 14.58 3.06
C THR A 173 -10.81 13.57 2.89
N ALA A 174 -11.04 12.52 2.10
CA ALA A 174 -10.03 11.50 1.84
C ALA A 174 -8.89 12.04 0.96
N GLU A 175 -9.21 12.85 -0.05
CA GLU A 175 -8.21 13.51 -0.89
C GLU A 175 -7.34 14.49 -0.09
N TYR A 176 -7.95 15.29 0.77
CA TYR A 176 -7.24 16.21 1.66
C TYR A 176 -6.30 15.45 2.61
N GLY A 177 -6.79 14.38 3.25
CA GLY A 177 -5.98 13.51 4.10
C GLY A 177 -4.82 12.85 3.35
N CYS A 178 -5.06 12.39 2.11
CA CYS A 178 -4.04 11.84 1.23
C CYS A 178 -2.91 12.85 0.96
N TYR A 179 -3.26 14.12 0.69
CA TYR A 179 -2.25 15.16 0.48
C TYR A 179 -1.50 15.54 1.74
N LEU A 180 -2.17 15.68 2.90
CA LEU A 180 -1.49 15.91 4.17
C LEU A 180 -0.43 14.83 4.44
N TYR A 181 -0.80 13.56 4.27
CA TYR A 181 0.12 12.46 4.45
C TYR A 181 1.25 12.49 3.43
N THR A 182 0.94 12.67 2.14
CA THR A 182 1.95 12.61 1.07
C THR A 182 2.98 13.74 1.18
N GLN A 183 2.55 14.95 1.55
CA GLN A 183 3.44 16.10 1.75
C GLN A 183 4.43 15.88 2.90
N ALA A 184 4.05 15.12 3.92
CA ALA A 184 4.93 14.75 5.03
C ALA A 184 5.77 13.50 4.75
N CYS A 185 5.18 12.49 4.11
CA CYS A 185 5.82 11.19 3.88
C CYS A 185 6.90 11.26 2.80
N HIS A 186 6.69 12.02 1.73
CA HIS A 186 7.68 12.12 0.64
C HIS A 186 9.05 12.66 1.10
N PRO A 187 9.16 13.77 1.86
CA PRO A 187 10.44 14.20 2.41
C PRO A 187 10.97 13.24 3.49
N LEU A 188 10.10 12.63 4.29
CA LEU A 188 10.48 11.66 5.33
C LEU A 188 11.21 10.43 4.73
N LEU A 189 10.77 9.96 3.56
CA LEU A 189 11.37 8.81 2.89
C LEU A 189 12.57 9.16 2.00
N LYS A 190 13.02 10.41 1.95
CA LYS A 190 14.09 10.85 1.05
C LYS A 190 15.39 10.05 1.23
N ASP A 191 15.84 9.89 2.48
CA ASP A 191 17.10 9.20 2.78
C ASP A 191 17.00 7.69 2.60
N PHE A 192 15.80 7.13 2.79
CA PHE A 192 15.51 5.74 2.46
C PHE A 192 15.57 5.51 0.95
N MET A 193 14.85 6.33 0.17
CA MET A 193 14.80 6.23 -1.29
C MET A 193 16.16 6.48 -1.95
N ALA A 194 17.06 7.25 -1.32
CA ALA A 194 18.43 7.44 -1.80
C ALA A 194 19.29 6.15 -1.75
N LYS A 195 18.90 5.17 -0.92
CA LYS A 195 19.58 3.86 -0.81
C LYS A 195 18.91 2.77 -1.64
N VAL A 196 17.73 3.04 -2.17
CA VAL A 196 16.95 2.08 -2.97
C VAL A 196 17.61 1.92 -4.34
N ASP A 197 17.85 0.68 -4.73
CA ASP A 197 18.40 0.32 -6.05
C ASP A 197 17.26 -0.19 -6.98
N ILE A 198 17.53 -0.19 -8.28
CA ILE A 198 16.61 -0.69 -9.32
C ILE A 198 16.35 -2.20 -9.23
N ASP A 199 17.11 -2.94 -8.41
CA ASP A 199 16.90 -4.37 -8.19
C ASP A 199 15.71 -4.67 -7.26
N VAL A 200 15.23 -3.71 -6.48
CA VAL A 200 14.00 -3.85 -5.69
C VAL A 200 12.83 -3.06 -6.28
N ILE A 201 13.10 -2.20 -7.27
CA ILE A 201 12.08 -1.43 -8.00
C ILE A 201 12.53 -1.10 -9.44
N GLY A 202 12.16 -1.96 -10.38
CA GLY A 202 12.36 -1.79 -11.82
C GLY A 202 12.99 -3.00 -12.52
N THR A 203 13.73 -3.84 -11.79
CA THR A 203 14.29 -5.10 -12.29
C THR A 203 14.16 -6.18 -11.22
N LYS A 204 14.26 -7.44 -11.62
CA LYS A 204 14.14 -8.57 -10.70
C LYS A 204 15.27 -8.56 -9.67
N TYR A 205 14.89 -8.62 -8.39
CA TYR A 205 15.82 -8.65 -7.26
C TYR A 205 16.73 -9.89 -7.29
N ASN A 206 16.11 -11.06 -7.25
CA ASN A 206 16.86 -12.31 -7.27
C ASN A 206 17.21 -12.74 -8.70
N LYS A 207 18.49 -12.59 -9.05
CA LYS A 207 19.06 -13.02 -10.34
C LYS A 207 19.72 -14.41 -10.27
N GLY A 208 19.65 -15.09 -9.12
CA GLY A 208 20.33 -16.35 -8.82
C GLY A 208 19.41 -17.46 -8.31
N GLY A 209 20.00 -18.44 -7.61
CA GLY A 209 19.26 -19.58 -7.04
C GLY A 209 18.31 -19.18 -5.90
N SER A 210 17.41 -20.09 -5.51
CA SER A 210 16.41 -19.87 -4.45
C SER A 210 16.89 -20.20 -3.03
N GLY A 211 18.18 -20.51 -2.87
CA GLY A 211 18.77 -20.90 -1.59
C GLY A 211 18.79 -19.74 -0.60
N VAL A 212 18.15 -19.93 0.55
CA VAL A 212 18.19 -19.02 1.70
C VAL A 212 18.42 -19.83 2.97
N ASP A 213 18.82 -19.15 4.05
CA ASP A 213 18.86 -19.80 5.36
C ASP A 213 17.45 -20.21 5.80
N ASN A 214 17.28 -21.50 6.13
CA ASN A 214 15.97 -22.06 6.47
C ASN A 214 15.42 -21.45 7.76
N GLN A 215 16.27 -21.16 8.77
CA GLN A 215 15.80 -20.59 10.03
C GLN A 215 15.30 -19.16 9.82
N ARG A 216 16.03 -18.36 9.03
CA ARG A 216 15.63 -17.01 8.65
C ARG A 216 14.31 -17.01 7.87
N LEU A 217 14.15 -17.91 6.90
CA LEU A 217 12.91 -18.02 6.14
C LEU A 217 11.72 -18.40 7.03
N LEU A 218 11.90 -19.37 7.94
CA LEU A 218 10.87 -19.75 8.91
C LEU A 218 10.49 -18.58 9.81
N ALA A 219 11.47 -17.83 10.33
CA ALA A 219 11.22 -16.67 11.18
C ALA A 219 10.45 -15.56 10.42
N VAL A 220 10.81 -15.28 9.16
CA VAL A 220 10.10 -14.29 8.32
C VAL A 220 8.67 -14.73 8.04
N ASN A 221 8.45 -15.99 7.67
CA ASN A 221 7.11 -16.51 7.42
C ASN A 221 6.24 -16.43 8.70
N GLU A 222 6.79 -16.84 9.85
CA GLU A 222 6.08 -16.78 11.13
C GLU A 222 5.71 -15.34 11.50
N ALA A 223 6.64 -14.39 11.36
CA ALA A 223 6.38 -12.98 11.63
C ALA A 223 5.26 -12.40 10.77
N ILE A 224 5.20 -12.77 9.48
CA ILE A 224 4.13 -12.34 8.57
C ILE A 224 2.79 -12.94 9.00
N MET A 225 2.74 -14.27 9.18
CA MET A 225 1.49 -14.99 9.44
C MET A 225 0.89 -14.70 10.82
N SER A 226 1.73 -14.37 11.80
CA SER A 226 1.32 -14.08 13.18
C SER A 226 0.88 -12.64 13.41
N HIS A 227 1.04 -11.75 12.43
CA HIS A 227 0.57 -10.37 12.56
C HIS A 227 -0.95 -10.33 12.80
N GLN A 228 -1.42 -9.44 13.66
CA GLN A 228 -2.82 -9.40 14.08
C GLN A 228 -3.77 -9.15 12.88
N VAL A 229 -3.39 -8.27 11.94
CA VAL A 229 -4.14 -8.03 10.69
C VAL A 229 -4.33 -9.31 9.86
N GLU A 230 -3.36 -10.22 9.88
CA GLU A 230 -3.44 -11.49 9.14
C GLU A 230 -4.35 -12.49 9.86
N THR A 231 -4.24 -12.54 11.19
CA THR A 231 -5.09 -13.40 12.03
C THR A 231 -6.56 -13.02 11.88
N VAL A 232 -6.88 -11.74 12.10
CA VAL A 232 -8.24 -11.18 11.96
C VAL A 232 -8.73 -11.28 10.51
N GLY A 233 -7.87 -10.92 9.56
CA GLY A 233 -8.22 -10.96 8.14
C GLY A 233 -8.54 -12.35 7.64
N LYS A 234 -7.82 -13.39 8.08
CA LYS A 234 -8.11 -14.78 7.72
C LYS A 234 -9.50 -15.20 8.21
N GLU A 235 -9.84 -14.85 9.45
CA GLU A 235 -11.17 -15.12 10.00
C GLU A 235 -12.26 -14.40 9.20
N LEU A 236 -12.14 -13.09 9.00
CA LEU A 236 -13.14 -12.30 8.28
C LEU A 236 -13.31 -12.73 6.81
N ARG A 237 -12.22 -13.05 6.10
CA ARG A 237 -12.28 -13.59 4.72
C ARG A 237 -12.99 -14.94 4.65
N SER A 238 -12.85 -15.77 5.68
CA SER A 238 -13.55 -17.06 5.76
C SER A 238 -15.07 -16.86 5.86
N TYR A 239 -15.52 -15.89 6.66
CA TYR A 239 -16.94 -15.56 6.80
C TYR A 239 -17.52 -15.00 5.50
N MET A 240 -16.81 -14.08 4.83
CA MET A 240 -17.26 -13.54 3.53
C MET A 240 -17.36 -14.63 2.46
N THR A 241 -16.46 -15.60 2.48
CA THR A 241 -16.49 -16.75 1.55
C THR A 241 -17.67 -17.66 1.84
N ALA A 242 -17.93 -17.97 3.12
CA ALA A 242 -19.07 -18.78 3.54
C ALA A 242 -20.40 -18.10 3.18
N MET A 243 -20.52 -16.78 3.36
CA MET A 243 -21.72 -16.02 2.94
C MET A 243 -21.96 -16.10 1.43
N LYS A 244 -20.91 -16.01 0.60
CA LYS A 244 -21.03 -16.21 -0.85
C LYS A 244 -21.53 -17.60 -1.23
N GLN A 245 -21.15 -18.63 -0.48
CA GLN A 245 -21.62 -20.00 -0.70
C GLN A 245 -23.09 -20.19 -0.27
N VAL A 246 -23.53 -19.56 0.83
CA VAL A 246 -24.92 -19.62 1.30
C VAL A 246 -25.87 -18.83 0.39
N GLY A 247 -25.39 -17.77 -0.28
CA GLY A 247 -26.15 -17.00 -1.27
C GLY A 247 -26.60 -17.78 -2.51
N VAL A 248 -26.23 -19.06 -2.65
CA VAL A 248 -26.66 -19.97 -3.74
C VAL A 248 -27.93 -20.77 -3.36
N GLY A 249 -28.64 -20.41 -2.28
CA GLY A 249 -29.89 -21.04 -1.87
C GLY A 249 -31.10 -20.10 -1.97
N GLY A 250 -31.73 -19.99 -3.15
CA GLY A 250 -33.01 -19.26 -3.26
C GLY A 250 -33.63 -18.94 -4.63
N GLN A 251 -33.22 -19.56 -5.75
CA GLN A 251 -34.04 -19.94 -6.94
C GLN A 251 -33.14 -20.35 -8.11
#